data_AF-A0A521G0C3-F1
#
_entry.id   AF-A0A521G0C3-F1
#
_cell.length_a   1.000
_cell.length_b   1.000
_cell.length_c   1.000
_cell.angle_alpha   90.00
_cell.angle_beta   90.00
_cell.angle_gamma   90.00
#
_symmetry.space_group_name_H-M   'P 1'
#
loop_
_entity.id
_entity.type
_entity.pdbx_description
1 polymer ?
#
loop_
_entity_poly.entity_id
_entity_poly.type
_entity_poly.pdbx_seq_one_letter_code
_entity_poly.pdbx_strand_id
1 'polypeptide(L)'
;MKKRSWCIATGILLFCFGMTDCRAADVVLCFGDSITAGYPTVNEGYPVYLKSKLDSASFTVVNAGVGGEDTLAGISRIDTVLAANKPKYAVIMEGANDVVEGISPSATSFNLQNMAQHAKNAGAVPIMSTITPNSQSNYAPENYNPSIVNVAASNQVVLVDTYGRVINDWKNITTDGIHPTRTGAQIIAQGFAEQILSMKKTSISSIGSSSTTSTSSSSDSGGGGCFIATAAYGSALEPQVVLLRKFRDLRLLTNTPGRAFVAWYYQASPPIADFIAQHGLIRLTVRAALLPLLATAWVLVEATIFQQVTLVLAACSLLVAIWQKGRNKKSLAQ
;
A
#
# COMPACT_ATOMS: atom_id res chain seq x y z
N MET A 1 26.37 -62.03 44.46
CA MET A 1 26.16 -62.57 43.09
C MET A 1 24.67 -62.82 42.85
N LYS A 2 24.17 -62.43 41.66
CA LYS A 2 22.84 -62.73 41.05
C LYS A 2 21.61 -62.08 41.71
N LYS A 3 21.19 -60.89 41.25
CA LYS A 3 20.14 -60.63 40.22
C LYS A 3 18.79 -61.28 40.51
N ARG A 4 17.79 -60.46 40.89
CA ARG A 4 16.37 -60.70 40.57
C ARG A 4 15.69 -59.39 40.20
N SER A 5 15.18 -59.40 38.97
CA SER A 5 14.51 -58.33 38.27
C SER A 5 13.08 -58.12 38.77
N TRP A 6 12.62 -56.87 38.79
CA TRP A 6 11.21 -56.56 38.62
C TRP A 6 11.10 -55.23 37.86
N CYS A 7 10.76 -55.33 36.57
CA CYS A 7 10.43 -54.20 35.72
C CYS A 7 8.95 -53.86 35.94
N ILE A 8 8.66 -52.69 36.50
CA ILE A 8 7.32 -52.12 36.51
C ILE A 8 7.15 -51.40 35.16
N ALA A 9 6.39 -52.01 34.26
CA ALA A 9 5.99 -51.40 33.01
C ALA A 9 4.72 -50.58 33.23
N THR A 10 4.87 -49.27 33.44
CA THR A 10 3.74 -48.33 33.41
C THR A 10 3.54 -47.89 31.97
N GLY A 11 2.60 -48.55 31.27
CA GLY A 11 2.20 -48.17 29.92
C GLY A 11 1.43 -46.85 29.93
N ILE A 12 2.06 -45.78 29.46
CA ILE A 12 1.37 -44.54 29.10
C ILE A 12 0.75 -44.77 27.71
N LEU A 13 -0.56 -44.96 27.68
CA LEU A 13 -1.35 -44.95 26.46
C LEU A 13 -1.38 -43.50 25.93
N LEU A 14 -0.50 -43.18 24.98
CA LEU A 14 -0.56 -41.94 24.22
C LEU A 14 -1.77 -42.03 23.27
N PHE A 15 -2.89 -41.51 23.73
CA PHE A 15 -4.06 -41.28 22.89
C PHE A 15 -3.70 -40.12 21.94
N CYS A 16 -3.21 -40.44 20.73
CA CYS A 16 -3.08 -39.49 19.65
C CYS A 16 -4.49 -39.03 19.22
N PHE A 17 -5.05 -38.06 19.92
CA PHE A 17 -6.10 -37.22 19.39
C PHE A 17 -5.49 -36.51 18.18
N GLY A 18 -5.86 -36.93 16.98
CA GLY A 18 -5.55 -36.19 15.76
C GLY A 18 -6.10 -34.78 15.93
N MET A 19 -5.23 -33.83 16.23
CA MET A 19 -5.51 -32.42 16.07
C MET A 19 -5.67 -32.20 14.56
N THR A 20 -6.88 -32.40 14.05
CA THR A 20 -7.29 -31.75 12.81
C THR A 20 -7.18 -30.26 13.08
N ASP A 21 -6.08 -29.68 12.62
CA ASP A 21 -5.81 -28.26 12.64
C ASP A 21 -6.95 -27.58 11.89
N CYS A 22 -7.93 -27.03 12.62
CA CYS A 22 -8.99 -26.23 12.03
C CYS A 22 -8.37 -24.89 11.65
N ARG A 23 -7.61 -24.88 10.55
CA ARG A 23 -6.94 -23.68 10.06
C ARG A 23 -8.02 -22.75 9.54
N ALA A 24 -8.12 -21.57 10.12
CA ALA A 24 -9.05 -20.53 9.65
C ALA A 24 -8.85 -20.27 8.15
N ALA A 25 -9.96 -20.08 7.43
CA ALA A 25 -9.95 -19.81 6.00
C ALA A 25 -9.11 -18.56 5.67
N ASP A 26 -8.33 -18.62 4.59
CA ASP A 26 -7.51 -17.50 4.15
C ASP A 26 -8.42 -16.35 3.69
N VAL A 27 -8.27 -15.16 4.28
CA VAL A 27 -9.06 -14.00 3.89
C VAL A 27 -8.51 -13.38 2.60
N VAL A 28 -9.39 -13.18 1.62
CA VAL A 28 -9.16 -12.46 0.37
C VAL A 28 -9.93 -11.14 0.45
N LEU A 29 -9.21 -10.04 0.70
CA LEU A 29 -9.78 -8.71 0.71
C LEU A 29 -9.83 -8.15 -0.71
N CYS A 30 -11.01 -7.75 -1.17
CA CYS A 30 -11.22 -7.03 -2.42
C CYS A 30 -11.37 -5.54 -2.12
N PHE A 31 -10.29 -4.78 -2.29
CA PHE A 31 -10.23 -3.34 -2.07
C PHE A 31 -10.34 -2.60 -3.41
N GLY A 32 -11.17 -1.57 -3.47
CA GLY A 32 -11.33 -0.79 -4.69
C GLY A 32 -12.58 0.09 -4.72
N ASP A 33 -13.00 0.44 -5.93
CA ASP A 33 -14.02 1.43 -6.20
C ASP A 33 -15.45 0.86 -6.41
N SER A 34 -16.29 1.55 -7.21
CA SER A 34 -17.64 1.12 -7.58
C SER A 34 -17.69 -0.23 -8.29
N ILE A 35 -16.65 -0.58 -9.06
CA ILE A 35 -16.57 -1.87 -9.74
C ILE A 35 -16.37 -2.99 -8.72
N THR A 36 -15.54 -2.74 -7.70
CA THR A 36 -15.37 -3.66 -6.57
C THR A 36 -16.63 -3.74 -5.72
N ALA A 37 -17.29 -2.60 -5.46
CA ALA A 37 -18.57 -2.54 -4.73
C ALA A 37 -19.70 -3.29 -5.46
N GLY A 38 -19.59 -3.44 -6.79
CA GLY A 38 -20.55 -4.14 -7.64
C GLY A 38 -21.64 -3.24 -8.20
N TYR A 39 -21.39 -1.95 -8.40
CA TYR A 39 -22.33 -1.08 -9.10
C TYR A 39 -22.59 -1.57 -10.55
N PRO A 40 -23.83 -1.46 -11.08
CA PRO A 40 -25.03 -0.85 -10.49
C PRO A 40 -25.81 -1.75 -9.53
N THR A 41 -25.57 -3.06 -9.53
CA THR A 41 -26.34 -4.02 -8.74
C THR A 41 -25.47 -4.59 -7.62
N VAL A 42 -25.60 -4.02 -6.42
CA VAL A 42 -24.98 -4.57 -5.21
C VAL A 42 -25.27 -6.07 -5.13
N ASN A 43 -24.23 -6.89 -4.96
CA ASN A 43 -24.21 -8.37 -5.07
C ASN A 43 -23.95 -8.98 -6.47
N GLU A 44 -23.65 -8.19 -7.50
CA GLU A 44 -23.19 -8.70 -8.81
C GLU A 44 -21.76 -8.25 -9.18
N GLY A 45 -21.01 -7.65 -8.24
CA GLY A 45 -19.59 -7.33 -8.44
C GLY A 45 -18.70 -8.57 -8.52
N TYR A 46 -17.48 -8.41 -9.06
CA TYR A 46 -16.51 -9.51 -9.16
C TYR A 46 -16.21 -10.21 -7.83
N PRO A 47 -16.25 -9.57 -6.63
CA PRO A 47 -15.97 -10.29 -5.37
C PRO A 47 -16.98 -11.41 -5.09
N VAL A 48 -18.23 -11.28 -5.55
CA VAL A 48 -19.25 -12.31 -5.40
C VAL A 48 -18.92 -13.53 -6.25
N TYR A 49 -18.52 -13.32 -7.51
CA TYR A 49 -18.09 -14.40 -8.39
C TYR A 49 -16.72 -14.96 -8.02
N LEU A 50 -15.87 -14.16 -7.39
CA LEU A 50 -14.59 -14.64 -6.85
C LEU A 50 -14.86 -15.61 -5.71
N LYS A 51 -15.80 -15.29 -4.82
CA LYS A 51 -16.25 -16.18 -3.74
C LYS A 51 -16.76 -17.53 -4.28
N SER A 52 -17.47 -17.56 -5.41
CA SER A 52 -17.95 -18.82 -5.99
C SER A 52 -16.86 -19.63 -6.69
N LYS A 53 -15.75 -19.00 -7.09
CA LYS A 53 -14.60 -19.64 -7.73
C LYS A 53 -13.56 -20.15 -6.73
N LEU A 54 -13.58 -19.65 -5.50
CA LEU A 54 -12.70 -20.09 -4.42
C LEU A 54 -13.44 -21.07 -3.50
N ASP A 55 -12.76 -22.12 -3.06
CA ASP A 55 -13.30 -23.08 -2.10
C ASP A 55 -13.58 -22.38 -0.75
N SER A 56 -14.83 -22.45 -0.28
CA SER A 56 -15.27 -21.77 0.94
C SER A 56 -14.71 -22.37 2.23
N ALA A 57 -14.25 -23.63 2.21
CA ALA A 57 -13.51 -24.22 3.32
C ALA A 57 -12.09 -23.60 3.44
N SER A 58 -11.57 -23.11 2.32
CA SER A 58 -10.21 -22.59 2.19
C SER A 58 -10.10 -21.07 2.25
N PHE A 59 -11.15 -20.35 1.84
CA PHE A 59 -11.11 -18.92 1.62
C PHE A 59 -12.37 -18.19 2.07
N THR A 60 -12.17 -16.99 2.61
CA THR A 60 -13.24 -16.01 2.88
C THR A 60 -12.99 -14.78 2.04
N VAL A 61 -13.94 -14.42 1.17
CA VAL A 61 -13.85 -13.19 0.36
C VAL A 61 -14.56 -12.04 1.05
N VAL A 62 -13.85 -10.93 1.26
CA VAL A 62 -14.38 -9.68 1.83
C VAL A 62 -14.43 -8.61 0.76
N ASN A 63 -15.61 -8.03 0.53
CA ASN A 63 -15.76 -6.88 -0.35
C ASN A 63 -15.58 -5.59 0.46
N ALA A 64 -14.57 -4.79 0.10
CA ALA A 64 -14.31 -3.48 0.67
C ALA A 64 -14.33 -2.38 -0.41
N GLY A 65 -15.18 -2.55 -1.42
CA GLY A 65 -15.41 -1.59 -2.50
C GLY A 65 -16.16 -0.33 -2.03
N VAL A 66 -15.73 0.84 -2.48
CA VAL A 66 -16.38 2.14 -2.20
C VAL A 66 -16.69 2.85 -3.51
N GLY A 67 -17.96 3.10 -3.79
CA GLY A 67 -18.37 3.77 -5.02
C GLY A 67 -17.78 5.17 -5.17
N GLY A 68 -17.24 5.50 -6.35
CA GLY A 68 -16.64 6.80 -6.64
C GLY A 68 -15.24 7.01 -6.04
N GLU A 69 -14.63 5.99 -5.45
CA GLU A 69 -13.30 6.12 -4.85
C GLU A 69 -12.19 6.23 -5.89
N ASP A 70 -11.34 7.24 -5.75
CA ASP A 70 -10.07 7.39 -6.48
C ASP A 70 -8.88 6.92 -5.64
N THR A 71 -7.70 6.79 -6.25
CA THR A 71 -6.52 6.29 -5.53
C THR A 71 -6.01 7.20 -4.39
N LEU A 72 -6.41 8.47 -4.34
CA LEU A 72 -6.07 9.38 -3.22
C LEU A 72 -6.96 9.11 -2.00
N ALA A 73 -8.23 8.80 -2.23
CA ALA A 73 -9.15 8.34 -1.19
C ALA A 73 -8.79 6.92 -0.73
N GLY A 74 -8.49 6.01 -1.66
CA GLY A 74 -8.09 4.64 -1.35
C GLY A 74 -6.87 4.55 -0.43
N ILE A 75 -5.78 5.26 -0.77
CA ILE A 75 -4.56 5.27 0.06
C ILE A 75 -4.83 5.80 1.48
N SER A 76 -5.84 6.65 1.66
CA SER A 76 -6.17 7.24 2.96
C SER A 76 -6.87 6.26 3.92
N ARG A 77 -7.49 5.19 3.40
CA ARG A 77 -8.23 4.21 4.22
C ARG A 77 -7.64 2.80 4.24
N ILE A 78 -6.69 2.49 3.36
CA ILE A 78 -6.24 1.11 3.16
C ILE A 78 -5.72 0.45 4.44
N ASP A 79 -4.95 1.16 5.28
CA ASP A 79 -4.41 0.60 6.52
C ASP A 79 -5.52 0.19 7.51
N THR A 80 -6.57 1.01 7.63
CA THR A 80 -7.72 0.71 8.48
C THR A 80 -8.44 -0.55 8.01
N VAL A 81 -8.61 -0.71 6.70
CA VAL A 81 -9.29 -1.87 6.11
C VAL A 81 -8.43 -3.13 6.24
N LEU A 82 -7.12 -3.03 6.00
CA LEU A 82 -6.17 -4.13 6.19
C LEU A 82 -6.15 -4.60 7.65
N ALA A 83 -6.06 -3.67 8.61
CA ALA A 83 -6.03 -3.98 10.04
C ALA A 83 -7.32 -4.66 10.51
N ALA A 84 -8.48 -4.23 9.99
CA ALA A 84 -9.78 -4.81 10.34
C ALA A 84 -9.96 -6.24 9.81
N ASN A 85 -9.39 -6.56 8.64
CA ASN A 85 -9.65 -7.82 7.94
C ASN A 85 -8.50 -8.84 8.00
N LYS A 86 -7.27 -8.39 8.29
CA LYS A 86 -6.05 -9.20 8.34
C LYS A 86 -5.94 -10.19 7.17
N PRO A 87 -6.03 -9.72 5.91
CA PRO A 87 -6.09 -10.59 4.76
C PRO A 87 -4.78 -11.33 4.52
N LYS A 88 -4.87 -12.54 3.94
CA LYS A 88 -3.72 -13.18 3.31
C LYS A 88 -3.48 -12.66 1.89
N TYR A 89 -4.55 -12.35 1.17
CA TYR A 89 -4.48 -11.77 -0.17
C TYR A 89 -5.27 -10.46 -0.21
N ALA A 90 -4.65 -9.40 -0.72
CA ALA A 90 -5.30 -8.10 -0.90
C ALA A 90 -5.35 -7.79 -2.40
N VAL A 91 -6.53 -7.96 -2.99
CA VAL A 91 -6.83 -7.49 -4.34
C VAL A 91 -7.04 -5.97 -4.29
N ILE A 92 -6.28 -5.23 -5.09
CA ILE A 92 -6.33 -3.77 -5.19
C ILE A 92 -6.75 -3.43 -6.63
N MET A 93 -8.02 -3.08 -6.78
CA MET A 93 -8.64 -2.74 -8.06
C MET A 93 -9.27 -1.35 -7.97
N GLU A 94 -8.43 -0.35 -8.25
CA GLU A 94 -8.73 1.07 -8.17
C GLU A 94 -8.02 1.79 -9.33
N GLY A 95 -8.27 3.09 -9.49
CA GLY A 95 -7.77 3.89 -10.60
C GLY A 95 -8.82 4.19 -11.66
N ALA A 96 -10.02 3.59 -11.58
CA ALA A 96 -11.04 3.88 -12.58
C ALA A 96 -11.52 5.33 -12.47
N ASN A 97 -11.75 5.83 -11.26
CA ASN A 97 -12.18 7.21 -11.03
C ASN A 97 -11.04 8.22 -11.26
N ASP A 98 -9.77 7.84 -11.08
CA ASP A 98 -8.62 8.70 -11.41
C ASP A 98 -8.65 9.21 -12.85
N VAL A 99 -9.08 8.37 -13.78
CA VAL A 99 -9.23 8.73 -15.19
C VAL A 99 -10.34 9.78 -15.38
N VAL A 100 -11.43 9.67 -14.61
CA VAL A 100 -12.55 10.64 -14.63
C VAL A 100 -12.13 11.97 -14.01
N GLU A 101 -11.44 11.91 -12.87
CA GLU A 101 -11.00 13.05 -12.07
C GLU A 101 -9.74 13.72 -12.62
N GLY A 102 -9.13 13.16 -13.66
CA GLY A 102 -7.92 13.71 -14.29
C GLY A 102 -6.66 13.60 -13.43
N ILE A 103 -6.61 12.65 -12.50
CA ILE A 103 -5.39 12.32 -11.76
C ILE A 103 -4.39 11.73 -12.76
N SER A 104 -3.12 12.13 -12.72
CA SER A 104 -2.15 11.72 -13.75
C SER A 104 -1.83 10.21 -13.68
N PRO A 105 -1.46 9.55 -14.79
CA PRO A 105 -1.00 8.16 -14.81
C PRO A 105 0.13 7.86 -13.81
N SER A 106 1.05 8.81 -13.62
CA SER A 106 2.16 8.66 -12.67
C SER A 106 1.68 8.73 -11.22
N ALA A 107 0.75 9.63 -10.89
CA ALA A 107 0.16 9.70 -9.55
C ALA A 107 -0.68 8.45 -9.23
N THR A 108 -1.54 8.01 -10.15
CA THR A 108 -2.37 6.80 -10.00
C THR A 108 -1.52 5.55 -9.79
N SER A 109 -0.53 5.31 -10.67
CA SER A 109 0.35 4.13 -10.54
C SER A 109 1.19 4.16 -9.27
N PHE A 110 1.65 5.34 -8.84
CA PHE A 110 2.34 5.50 -7.57
C PHE A 110 1.44 5.22 -6.36
N ASN A 111 0.20 5.71 -6.35
CA ASN A 111 -0.74 5.43 -5.26
C ASN A 111 -1.06 3.94 -5.17
N LEU A 112 -1.27 3.27 -6.31
CA LEU A 112 -1.45 1.82 -6.39
C LEU A 112 -0.23 1.04 -5.87
N GLN A 113 0.98 1.47 -6.24
CA GLN A 113 2.22 0.93 -5.68
C GLN A 113 2.27 1.09 -4.16
N ASN A 114 1.95 2.27 -3.65
CA ASN A 114 1.94 2.52 -2.21
C ASN A 114 0.93 1.59 -1.52
N MET A 115 -0.29 1.48 -2.04
CA MET A 115 -1.31 0.58 -1.49
C MET A 115 -0.85 -0.88 -1.46
N ALA A 116 -0.18 -1.34 -2.51
CA ALA A 116 0.42 -2.67 -2.52
C ALA A 116 1.50 -2.82 -1.43
N GLN A 117 2.29 -1.77 -1.17
CA GLN A 117 3.26 -1.77 -0.08
C GLN A 117 2.58 -1.79 1.31
N HIS A 118 1.49 -1.05 1.50
CA HIS A 118 0.70 -1.10 2.74
C HIS A 118 0.15 -2.52 2.99
N ALA A 119 -0.34 -3.19 1.95
CA ALA A 119 -0.75 -4.59 2.04
C ALA A 119 0.40 -5.54 2.42
N LYS A 120 1.58 -5.41 1.79
CA LYS A 120 2.79 -6.18 2.17
C LYS A 120 3.17 -5.97 3.63
N ASN A 121 3.18 -4.71 4.08
CA ASN A 121 3.52 -4.35 5.46
C ASN A 121 2.53 -4.92 6.48
N ALA A 122 1.26 -5.08 6.09
CA ALA A 122 0.23 -5.74 6.90
C ALA A 122 0.31 -7.29 6.86
N GLY A 123 1.29 -7.86 6.15
CA GLY A 123 1.48 -9.30 6.01
C GLY A 123 0.62 -9.95 4.92
N ALA A 124 -0.05 -9.16 4.08
CA ALA A 124 -0.84 -9.64 2.96
C ALA A 124 -0.02 -9.72 1.67
N VAL A 125 -0.41 -10.62 0.77
CA VAL A 125 0.10 -10.66 -0.61
C VAL A 125 -0.74 -9.70 -1.46
N PRO A 126 -0.19 -8.58 -1.96
CA PRO A 126 -0.93 -7.68 -2.84
C PRO A 126 -1.11 -8.28 -4.23
N ILE A 127 -2.28 -8.04 -4.82
CA ILE A 127 -2.62 -8.37 -6.21
C ILE A 127 -3.22 -7.12 -6.83
N MET A 128 -2.48 -6.47 -7.72
CA MET A 128 -2.95 -5.29 -8.44
C MET A 128 -3.74 -5.70 -9.69
N SER A 129 -4.50 -4.76 -10.24
CA SER A 129 -5.07 -4.88 -11.57
C SER A 129 -4.77 -3.67 -12.45
N THR A 130 -4.86 -3.86 -13.75
CA THR A 130 -5.09 -2.74 -14.68
C THR A 130 -6.46 -2.10 -14.43
N ILE A 131 -6.66 -0.90 -14.96
CA ILE A 131 -7.97 -0.24 -15.04
C ILE A 131 -8.75 -0.87 -16.20
N THR A 132 -10.01 -1.22 -15.96
CA THR A 132 -10.89 -1.87 -16.95
C THR A 132 -11.20 -0.96 -18.15
N PRO A 133 -11.68 -1.52 -19.28
CA PRO A 133 -12.12 -0.74 -20.43
C PRO A 133 -13.29 0.15 -20.08
N ASN A 134 -13.39 1.28 -20.79
CA ASN A 134 -14.51 2.19 -20.67
C ASN A 134 -14.71 2.91 -22.00
N SER A 135 -15.98 3.04 -22.41
CA SER A 135 -16.37 3.55 -23.74
C SER A 135 -16.75 5.04 -23.74
N GLN A 136 -16.56 5.76 -22.63
CA GLN A 136 -16.83 7.18 -22.53
C GLN A 136 -15.73 7.99 -23.25
N SER A 137 -16.12 9.03 -23.99
CA SER A 137 -15.24 9.73 -24.93
C SER A 137 -13.99 10.38 -24.33
N ASN A 138 -14.00 10.68 -23.04
CA ASN A 138 -12.89 11.34 -22.33
C ASN A 138 -12.12 10.39 -21.41
N TYR A 139 -12.38 9.10 -21.51
CA TYR A 139 -11.85 8.11 -20.60
C TYR A 139 -10.87 7.18 -21.34
N ALA A 140 -9.58 7.27 -20.99
CA ALA A 140 -8.48 6.63 -21.72
C ALA A 140 -7.57 5.80 -20.80
N PRO A 141 -8.02 4.63 -20.29
CA PRO A 141 -7.26 3.77 -19.39
C PRO A 141 -5.97 3.24 -20.03
N GLU A 142 -5.89 3.20 -21.36
CA GLU A 142 -4.67 2.92 -22.12
C GLU A 142 -3.52 3.90 -21.82
N ASN A 143 -3.82 5.11 -21.37
CA ASN A 143 -2.80 6.08 -20.93
C ASN A 143 -2.26 5.78 -19.51
N TYR A 144 -2.95 4.94 -18.74
CA TYR A 144 -2.66 4.64 -17.34
C TYR A 144 -2.06 3.24 -17.17
N ASN A 145 -2.65 2.25 -17.84
CA ASN A 145 -2.32 0.84 -17.71
C ASN A 145 -0.84 0.51 -17.93
N PRO A 146 -0.11 1.12 -18.90
CA PRO A 146 1.33 0.89 -19.04
C PRO A 146 2.13 1.24 -17.77
N SER A 147 1.81 2.36 -17.12
CA SER A 147 2.45 2.77 -15.87
C SER A 147 2.13 1.81 -14.73
N ILE A 148 0.88 1.33 -14.64
CA ILE A 148 0.44 0.33 -13.65
C ILE A 148 1.19 -0.99 -13.83
N VAL A 149 1.31 -1.47 -15.07
CA VAL A 149 2.08 -2.67 -15.42
C VAL A 149 3.54 -2.53 -15.01
N ASN A 150 4.15 -1.38 -15.32
CA ASN A 150 5.55 -1.11 -15.01
C ASN A 150 5.81 -1.08 -13.50
N VAL A 151 4.95 -0.42 -12.71
CA VAL A 151 5.13 -0.39 -11.24
C VAL A 151 4.89 -1.76 -10.62
N ALA A 152 3.91 -2.53 -11.09
CA ALA A 152 3.68 -3.88 -10.56
C ALA A 152 4.90 -4.79 -10.82
N ALA A 153 5.43 -4.77 -12.04
CA ALA A 153 6.63 -5.53 -12.40
C ALA A 153 7.86 -5.09 -11.58
N SER A 154 8.10 -3.78 -11.48
CA SER A 154 9.26 -3.21 -10.77
C SER A 154 9.24 -3.50 -9.27
N ASN A 155 8.06 -3.68 -8.68
CA ASN A 155 7.87 -3.92 -7.24
C ASN A 155 7.55 -5.40 -6.93
N GLN A 156 7.67 -6.29 -7.92
CA GLN A 156 7.35 -7.71 -7.78
C GLN A 156 5.95 -7.95 -7.19
N VAL A 157 4.97 -7.16 -7.62
CA VAL A 157 3.56 -7.30 -7.24
C VAL A 157 2.85 -8.07 -8.35
N VAL A 158 2.05 -9.06 -7.98
CA VAL A 158 1.23 -9.81 -8.94
C VAL A 158 0.21 -8.86 -9.56
N LEU A 159 0.09 -8.91 -10.89
CA LEU A 159 -0.85 -8.10 -11.65
C LEU A 159 -1.85 -8.98 -12.41
N VAL A 160 -3.13 -8.63 -12.35
CA VAL A 160 -4.17 -9.18 -13.23
C VAL A 160 -4.54 -8.14 -14.28
N ASP A 161 -4.31 -8.47 -15.55
CA ASP A 161 -4.76 -7.65 -16.69
C ASP A 161 -6.27 -7.79 -16.88
N THR A 162 -7.04 -7.01 -16.14
CA THR A 162 -8.50 -6.89 -16.27
C THR A 162 -8.91 -6.14 -17.54
N TYR A 163 -8.05 -5.25 -18.06
CA TYR A 163 -8.32 -4.51 -19.29
C TYR A 163 -8.35 -5.47 -20.49
N GLY A 164 -7.26 -6.19 -20.73
CA GLY A 164 -7.12 -7.12 -21.84
C GLY A 164 -8.11 -8.27 -21.79
N ARG A 165 -8.54 -8.67 -20.58
CA ARG A 165 -9.58 -9.69 -20.39
C ARG A 165 -10.98 -9.24 -20.81
N VAL A 166 -11.28 -7.95 -20.70
CA VAL A 166 -12.64 -7.41 -20.91
C VAL A 166 -12.79 -6.70 -22.27
N ILE A 167 -11.73 -6.06 -22.78
CA ILE A 167 -11.78 -5.16 -23.95
C ILE A 167 -12.27 -5.82 -25.25
N ASN A 168 -12.13 -7.13 -25.38
CA ASN A 168 -12.43 -7.85 -26.62
C ASN A 168 -13.94 -8.07 -26.86
N ASP A 169 -14.79 -7.84 -25.87
CA ASP A 169 -16.25 -7.90 -26.03
C ASP A 169 -16.94 -6.85 -25.16
N TRP A 170 -17.38 -5.77 -25.80
CA TRP A 170 -18.06 -4.65 -25.14
C TRP A 170 -19.40 -5.01 -24.49
N LYS A 171 -19.96 -6.20 -24.74
CA LYS A 171 -21.11 -6.71 -23.96
C LYS A 171 -20.74 -7.03 -22.50
N ASN A 172 -19.45 -7.10 -22.21
CA ASN A 172 -18.94 -7.24 -20.85
C ASN A 172 -18.92 -5.92 -20.08
N ILE A 173 -19.21 -4.79 -20.72
CA ILE A 173 -19.41 -3.48 -20.11
C ILE A 173 -20.90 -3.10 -20.23
N THR A 174 -21.46 -2.52 -19.18
CA THR A 174 -22.85 -2.07 -19.14
C THR A 174 -23.05 -0.91 -20.12
N THR A 175 -24.31 -0.52 -20.33
CA THR A 175 -24.66 0.61 -21.19
C THR A 175 -24.18 1.96 -20.66
N ASP A 176 -23.73 2.05 -19.40
CA ASP A 176 -23.09 3.27 -18.86
C ASP A 176 -21.66 3.47 -19.38
N GLY A 177 -21.08 2.44 -19.99
CA GLY A 177 -19.76 2.46 -20.60
C GLY A 177 -18.61 2.34 -19.62
N ILE A 178 -18.85 2.14 -18.32
CA ILE A 178 -17.83 2.07 -17.26
C ILE A 178 -17.84 0.70 -16.57
N HIS A 179 -19.02 0.26 -16.14
CA HIS A 179 -19.12 -0.85 -15.20
C HIS A 179 -19.17 -2.20 -15.92
N PRO A 180 -18.53 -3.25 -15.38
CA PRO A 180 -18.69 -4.59 -15.93
C PRO A 180 -20.14 -5.09 -15.79
N THR A 181 -20.65 -5.76 -16.83
CA THR A 181 -21.85 -6.59 -16.69
C THR A 181 -21.56 -7.80 -15.81
N ARG A 182 -22.60 -8.59 -15.49
CA ARG A 182 -22.43 -9.89 -14.84
C ARG A 182 -21.35 -10.76 -15.50
N THR A 183 -21.33 -10.84 -16.83
CA THR A 183 -20.32 -11.61 -17.56
C THR A 183 -18.92 -11.00 -17.41
N GLY A 184 -18.80 -9.67 -17.53
CA GLY A 184 -17.53 -8.97 -17.29
C GLY A 184 -16.98 -9.18 -15.88
N ALA A 185 -17.85 -9.08 -14.87
CA ALA A 185 -17.49 -9.33 -13.47
C ALA A 185 -17.03 -10.79 -13.23
N GLN A 186 -17.62 -11.77 -13.92
CA GLN A 186 -17.18 -13.17 -13.87
C GLN A 186 -15.79 -13.37 -14.51
N ILE A 187 -15.50 -12.67 -15.60
CA ILE A 187 -14.19 -12.68 -16.27
C ILE A 187 -13.11 -12.09 -15.36
N ILE A 188 -13.40 -10.95 -14.72
CA ILE A 188 -12.51 -10.32 -13.75
C ILE A 188 -12.25 -11.26 -12.57
N ALA A 189 -13.31 -11.82 -11.99
CA ALA A 189 -13.21 -12.78 -10.88
C ALA A 189 -12.38 -14.01 -11.25
N GLN A 190 -12.50 -14.50 -12.49
CA GLN A 190 -11.71 -15.61 -12.99
C GLN A 190 -10.21 -15.28 -12.99
N GLY A 191 -9.83 -14.09 -13.45
CA GLY A 191 -8.43 -13.66 -13.44
C GLY A 191 -7.81 -13.62 -12.04
N PHE A 192 -8.54 -13.08 -11.06
CA PHE A 192 -8.07 -13.09 -9.67
C PHE A 192 -8.01 -14.49 -9.06
N ALA A 193 -9.02 -15.34 -9.32
CA ALA A 193 -9.05 -16.70 -8.80
C ALA A 193 -7.85 -17.53 -9.31
N GLU A 194 -7.51 -17.42 -10.60
CA GLU A 194 -6.35 -18.08 -11.20
C GLU A 194 -5.05 -17.73 -10.48
N GLN A 195 -4.83 -16.44 -10.19
CA GLN A 195 -3.63 -15.99 -9.49
C GLN A 195 -3.59 -16.47 -8.04
N ILE A 196 -4.70 -16.34 -7.31
CA ILE A 196 -4.77 -16.75 -5.90
C ILE A 196 -4.53 -18.26 -5.75
N LEU A 197 -5.17 -19.07 -6.59
CA LEU A 197 -5.02 -20.53 -6.57
C LEU A 197 -3.62 -20.96 -7.00
N SER A 198 -3.03 -20.31 -8.00
CA SER A 198 -1.65 -20.53 -8.43
C SER A 198 -0.65 -20.26 -7.29
N MET A 199 -0.78 -19.11 -6.60
CA MET A 199 0.07 -18.76 -5.46
C MET A 199 -0.06 -19.76 -4.32
N LYS A 200 -1.30 -20.14 -3.96
CA LYS A 200 -1.54 -21.13 -2.90
C LYS A 200 -0.90 -22.48 -3.22
N LYS A 201 -0.98 -22.94 -4.47
CA LYS A 201 -0.35 -24.20 -4.91
C LYS A 201 1.17 -24.14 -4.81
N THR A 202 1.78 -23.02 -5.22
CA THR A 202 3.23 -22.81 -5.12
C THR A 202 3.70 -22.82 -3.67
N SER A 203 2.99 -22.14 -2.77
CA SER A 203 3.32 -22.15 -1.33
C SER A 203 3.22 -23.53 -0.69
N ILE A 204 2.25 -24.37 -1.10
CA ILE A 204 2.11 -25.74 -0.58
C ILE A 204 3.26 -26.62 -1.10
N SER A 205 3.65 -26.45 -2.36
CA SER A 205 4.71 -27.24 -2.98
C SER A 205 6.09 -26.90 -2.40
N SER A 206 6.33 -25.65 -1.98
CA SER A 206 7.57 -25.25 -1.29
C SER A 206 7.67 -25.75 0.15
N ILE A 207 6.55 -26.10 0.80
CA ILE A 207 6.55 -26.68 2.15
C ILE A 207 6.89 -28.18 2.11
N GLY A 208 6.57 -28.89 1.02
CA GLY A 208 6.91 -30.31 0.83
C GLY A 208 8.38 -30.58 0.47
N SER A 209 9.11 -29.55 0.04
CA SER A 209 10.52 -29.62 -0.36
C SER A 209 11.26 -28.42 0.19
N SER A 210 11.75 -28.51 1.44
CA SER A 210 13.04 -27.92 1.91
C SER A 210 13.08 -27.79 3.44
N SER A 211 13.81 -28.72 4.06
CA SER A 211 14.73 -28.38 5.15
C SER A 211 15.94 -27.63 4.56
N THR A 212 16.50 -26.71 5.37
CA THR A 212 17.75 -25.96 5.17
C THR A 212 17.54 -24.50 4.78
N THR A 213 17.65 -23.67 5.82
CA THR A 213 17.82 -22.24 5.84
C THR A 213 18.95 -21.76 4.92
N SER A 214 18.63 -20.84 4.02
CA SER A 214 19.61 -19.90 3.46
C SER A 214 18.99 -18.51 3.42
N THR A 215 19.44 -17.68 4.36
CA THR A 215 19.20 -16.24 4.41
C THR A 215 19.83 -15.60 3.17
N SER A 216 19.00 -15.10 2.25
CA SER A 216 19.43 -14.21 1.17
C SER A 216 18.73 -12.87 1.35
N SER A 217 19.51 -11.88 1.75
CA SER A 217 19.18 -10.47 1.77
C SER A 217 18.87 -9.97 0.35
N SER A 218 17.60 -9.73 0.07
CA SER A 218 17.16 -8.97 -1.10
C SER A 218 16.80 -7.55 -0.65
N SER A 219 17.59 -6.59 -1.12
CA SER A 219 17.37 -5.15 -1.00
C SER A 219 16.01 -4.78 -1.59
N ASP A 220 15.03 -4.66 -0.71
CA ASP A 220 13.68 -4.21 -1.00
C ASP A 220 13.74 -2.72 -1.39
N SER A 221 13.18 -2.38 -2.55
CA SER A 221 13.10 -1.02 -3.08
C SER A 221 11.65 -0.85 -3.50
N GLY A 222 10.79 -0.50 -2.54
CA GLY A 222 9.34 -0.46 -2.71
C GLY A 222 8.73 0.77 -2.05
N GLY A 223 8.47 1.80 -2.87
CA GLY A 223 8.13 3.15 -2.42
C GLY A 223 6.69 3.39 -2.04
N GLY A 224 6.56 4.18 -0.97
CA GLY A 224 5.34 4.60 -0.26
C GLY A 224 5.29 6.13 -0.14
N GLY A 225 5.49 6.86 -1.24
CA GLY A 225 6.50 7.93 -1.24
C GLY A 225 6.13 9.34 -0.74
N CYS A 226 7.20 10.06 -0.42
CA CYS A 226 7.36 11.48 -0.73
C CYS A 226 8.06 11.57 -2.10
N PHE A 227 7.35 11.94 -3.17
CA PHE A 227 7.86 11.96 -4.56
C PHE A 227 9.19 12.71 -4.71
N ILE A 228 9.22 13.98 -4.27
CA ILE A 228 10.41 14.84 -4.34
C ILE A 228 11.59 14.24 -3.54
N ALA A 229 11.32 13.74 -2.33
CA ALA A 229 12.37 13.15 -1.50
C ALA A 229 12.90 11.85 -2.11
N THR A 230 12.02 11.01 -2.65
CA THR A 230 12.40 9.77 -3.33
C THR A 230 13.22 10.07 -4.59
N ALA A 231 12.84 11.07 -5.38
CA ALA A 231 13.60 11.52 -6.54
C ALA A 231 14.99 12.06 -6.18
N ALA A 232 15.11 12.76 -5.04
CA ALA A 232 16.37 13.33 -4.56
C ALA A 232 17.30 12.28 -3.93
N TYR A 233 16.77 11.38 -3.10
CA TYR A 233 17.54 10.39 -2.35
C TYR A 233 17.71 9.05 -3.06
N GLY A 234 16.89 8.77 -4.08
CA GLY A 234 17.03 7.64 -4.99
C GLY A 234 16.35 6.35 -4.52
N SER A 235 15.93 6.26 -3.26
CA SER A 235 15.16 5.14 -2.74
C SER A 235 14.09 5.62 -1.77
N ALA A 236 12.95 4.94 -1.78
CA ALA A 236 11.85 5.21 -0.87
C ALA A 236 12.00 4.55 0.51
N LEU A 237 13.00 3.67 0.65
CA LEU A 237 13.42 3.10 1.93
C LEU A 237 14.56 3.88 2.58
N GLU A 238 15.06 4.93 1.92
CA GLU A 238 16.11 5.75 2.49
C GLU A 238 15.63 6.39 3.81
N PRO A 239 16.43 6.40 4.89
CA PRO A 239 15.98 6.84 6.21
C PRO A 239 15.36 8.25 6.21
N GLN A 240 15.86 9.15 5.36
CA GLN A 240 15.30 10.50 5.24
C GLN A 240 13.88 10.47 4.63
N VAL A 241 13.65 9.63 3.62
CA VAL A 241 12.34 9.49 2.98
C VAL A 241 11.36 8.81 3.92
N VAL A 242 11.80 7.77 4.64
CA VAL A 242 10.99 7.10 5.67
C VAL A 242 10.59 8.07 6.78
N LEU A 243 11.49 8.93 7.24
CA LEU A 243 11.18 9.92 8.26
C LEU A 243 10.12 10.93 7.78
N LEU A 244 10.22 11.44 6.55
CA LEU A 244 9.21 12.34 5.99
C LEU A 244 7.86 11.65 5.81
N ARG A 245 7.86 10.37 5.45
CA ARG A 245 6.64 9.54 5.40
C ARG A 245 6.00 9.40 6.78
N LYS A 246 6.77 9.04 7.81
CA LYS A 246 6.26 9.01 9.19
C LYS A 246 5.70 10.36 9.64
N PHE A 247 6.36 11.46 9.28
CA PHE A 247 5.87 12.80 9.58
C PHE A 247 4.54 13.10 8.87
N ARG A 248 4.43 12.77 7.58
CA ARG A 248 3.17 12.85 6.83
C ARG A 248 2.07 12.07 7.54
N ASP A 249 2.32 10.80 7.86
CA ASP A 249 1.31 9.89 8.39
C ASP A 249 0.87 10.28 9.81
N LEU A 250 1.82 10.62 10.68
CA LEU A 250 1.54 10.88 12.09
C LEU A 250 1.12 12.33 12.37
N ARG A 251 1.46 13.29 11.50
CA ARG A 251 1.23 14.72 11.75
C ARG A 251 0.40 15.44 10.70
N LEU A 252 0.59 15.14 9.41
CA LEU A 252 -0.16 15.83 8.35
C LEU A 252 -1.53 15.19 8.12
N LEU A 253 -1.61 13.87 8.03
CA LEU A 253 -2.88 13.19 7.71
C LEU A 253 -3.90 13.21 8.85
N THR A 254 -3.48 13.53 10.07
CA THR A 254 -4.34 13.58 11.26
C THR A 254 -5.29 14.79 11.28
N ASN A 255 -5.09 15.79 10.42
CA ASN A 255 -5.91 17.00 10.35
C ASN A 255 -6.29 17.36 8.91
N THR A 256 -7.43 18.06 8.77
CA THR A 256 -8.00 18.40 7.45
C THR A 256 -7.08 19.27 6.59
N PRO A 257 -6.44 20.32 7.12
CA PRO A 257 -5.50 21.11 6.32
C PRO A 257 -4.30 20.30 5.83
N GLY A 258 -3.76 19.42 6.67
CA GLY A 258 -2.65 18.56 6.30
C GLY A 258 -3.02 17.52 5.24
N ARG A 259 -4.23 16.94 5.28
CA ARG A 259 -4.73 16.09 4.18
C ARG A 259 -4.87 16.85 2.86
N ALA A 260 -5.43 18.06 2.89
CA ALA A 260 -5.54 18.90 1.69
C ALA A 260 -4.16 19.26 1.11
N PHE A 261 -3.19 19.58 1.97
CA PHE A 261 -1.80 19.81 1.55
C PHE A 261 -1.18 18.57 0.92
N VAL A 262 -1.33 17.39 1.54
CA VAL A 262 -0.78 16.13 1.01
C VAL A 262 -1.42 15.79 -0.34
N ALA A 263 -2.74 15.99 -0.49
CA ALA A 263 -3.45 15.78 -1.74
C ALA A 263 -2.91 16.70 -2.85
N TRP A 264 -2.79 18.01 -2.58
CA TRP A 264 -2.18 18.95 -3.52
C TRP A 264 -0.73 18.56 -3.86
N TYR A 265 0.06 18.18 -2.85
CA TYR A 265 1.43 17.74 -3.05
C TYR A 265 1.49 16.51 -3.98
N TYR A 266 0.60 15.53 -3.82
CA TYR A 266 0.58 14.35 -4.69
C TYR A 266 0.11 14.63 -6.11
N GLN A 267 -0.72 15.64 -6.29
CA GLN A 267 -1.15 16.09 -7.63
C GLN A 267 -0.05 16.91 -8.32
N ALA A 268 0.62 17.82 -7.60
CA ALA A 268 1.56 18.78 -8.19
C ALA A 268 3.01 18.27 -8.28
N SER A 269 3.42 17.36 -7.39
CA SER A 269 4.83 16.95 -7.29
C SER A 269 5.36 15.91 -8.28
N PRO A 270 4.56 15.03 -8.92
CA PRO A 270 5.10 14.02 -9.86
C PRO A 270 5.97 14.59 -10.99
N PRO A 271 5.54 15.60 -11.78
CA PRO A 271 6.37 16.13 -12.87
C PRO A 271 7.66 16.79 -12.36
N ILE A 272 7.60 17.40 -11.16
CA ILE A 272 8.76 17.99 -10.50
C ILE A 272 9.73 16.89 -10.06
N ALA A 273 9.23 15.79 -9.50
CA ALA A 273 10.02 14.66 -9.07
C ALA A 273 10.72 13.97 -10.25
N ASP A 274 10.03 13.79 -11.37
CA ASP A 274 10.61 13.22 -12.60
C ASP A 274 11.76 14.08 -13.13
N PHE A 275 11.60 15.41 -13.12
CA PHE A 275 12.66 16.34 -13.50
C PHE A 275 13.87 16.28 -12.57
N ILE A 276 13.65 16.22 -11.25
CA ILE A 276 14.71 16.10 -10.23
C ILE A 276 15.48 14.78 -10.41
N ALA A 277 14.78 13.68 -10.67
CA ALA A 277 15.39 12.36 -10.78
C ALA A 277 16.41 12.27 -11.92
N GLN A 278 16.21 13.06 -12.99
CA GLN A 278 17.07 13.07 -14.17
C GLN A 278 18.33 13.93 -14.01
N HIS A 279 18.40 14.80 -13.00
CA HIS A 279 19.47 15.79 -12.86
C HIS A 279 20.25 15.69 -11.54
N GLY A 280 21.50 15.22 -11.61
CA GLY A 280 22.35 15.02 -10.43
C GLY A 280 22.62 16.27 -9.58
N LEU A 281 22.83 17.44 -10.21
CA LEU A 281 23.03 18.70 -9.49
C LEU A 281 21.76 19.16 -8.76
N ILE A 282 20.59 18.99 -9.37
CA ILE A 282 19.32 19.36 -8.76
C ILE A 282 19.04 18.47 -7.55
N ARG A 283 19.37 17.17 -7.61
CA ARG A 283 19.27 16.28 -6.44
C ARG A 283 20.03 16.81 -5.24
N LEU A 284 21.25 17.31 -5.43
CA LEU A 284 22.05 17.87 -4.33
C LEU A 284 21.36 19.09 -3.69
N THR A 285 20.87 20.00 -4.52
CA THR A 285 20.15 21.19 -4.07
C THR A 285 18.87 20.82 -3.31
N VAL A 286 18.10 19.86 -3.84
CA VAL A 286 16.87 19.39 -3.20
C VAL A 286 17.18 18.69 -1.87
N ARG A 287 18.25 17.87 -1.79
CA ARG A 287 18.68 17.25 -0.53
C ARG A 287 18.98 18.32 0.52
N ALA A 288 19.76 19.34 0.16
CA ALA A 288 20.08 20.45 1.06
C ALA A 288 18.82 21.23 1.49
N ALA A 289 17.90 21.50 0.55
CA ALA A 289 16.65 22.18 0.83
C ALA A 289 15.70 21.36 1.73
N LEU A 290 15.77 20.04 1.69
CA LEU A 290 15.00 19.16 2.55
C LEU A 290 15.59 19.01 3.97
N LEU A 291 16.85 19.37 4.21
CA LEU A 291 17.48 19.21 5.53
C LEU A 291 16.74 19.91 6.68
N PRO A 292 16.29 21.17 6.55
CA PRO A 292 15.52 21.80 7.62
C PRO A 292 14.21 21.06 7.91
N LEU A 293 13.53 20.59 6.85
CA LEU A 293 12.29 19.83 6.97
C LEU A 293 12.53 18.45 7.62
N LEU A 294 13.65 17.81 7.30
CA LEU A 294 14.05 16.54 7.91
C LEU A 294 14.36 16.72 9.40
N ALA A 295 15.04 17.80 9.77
CA ALA A 295 15.33 18.12 11.16
C ALA A 295 14.04 18.37 11.95
N THR A 296 13.09 19.14 11.40
CA THR A 296 11.79 19.37 12.07
C THR A 296 10.96 18.09 12.15
N ALA A 297 10.90 17.29 11.08
CA ALA A 297 10.24 15.99 11.09
C ALA A 297 10.83 15.06 12.15
N TRP A 298 12.15 14.98 12.27
CA TRP A 298 12.83 14.18 13.30
C TRP A 298 12.43 14.60 14.70
N VAL A 299 12.44 15.90 15.00
CA VAL A 299 12.03 16.41 16.32
C VAL A 299 10.56 16.08 16.62
N LEU A 300 9.67 16.18 15.62
CA LEU A 300 8.23 15.99 15.83
C LEU A 300 7.80 14.52 15.88
N VAL A 301 8.60 13.61 15.32
CA VAL A 301 8.27 12.19 15.20
C VAL A 301 9.06 11.34 16.19
N GLU A 302 10.36 11.56 16.32
CA GLU A 302 11.27 10.67 17.05
C GLU A 302 11.80 11.27 18.36
N ALA A 303 11.76 12.61 18.55
CA ALA A 303 12.24 13.21 19.79
C ALA A 303 11.25 13.00 20.95
N THR A 304 11.80 12.66 22.12
CA THR A 304 11.03 12.54 23.35
C THR A 304 10.46 13.89 23.80
N ILE A 305 9.39 13.87 24.60
CA ILE A 305 8.79 15.08 25.17
C ILE A 305 9.84 15.93 25.90
N PHE A 306 10.78 15.30 26.63
CA PHE A 306 11.85 16.00 27.32
C PHE A 306 12.80 16.75 26.38
N GLN A 307 13.21 16.11 25.27
CA GLN A 307 14.04 16.73 24.24
C GLN A 307 13.31 17.88 23.53
N GLN A 308 12.01 17.71 23.24
CA GLN A 308 11.18 18.77 22.65
C GLN A 308 11.09 19.99 23.59
N VAL A 309 10.82 19.78 24.87
CA VAL A 309 10.77 20.86 25.87
C VAL A 309 12.13 21.56 25.99
N THR A 310 13.24 20.81 25.98
CA THR A 310 14.57 21.38 26.07
C THR A 310 14.90 22.27 24.87
N LEU A 311 14.53 21.85 23.65
CA LEU A 311 14.72 22.64 22.44
C LEU A 311 13.88 23.93 22.45
N VAL A 312 12.63 23.86 22.92
CA VAL A 312 11.77 25.05 23.05
C VAL A 312 12.35 26.03 24.07
N LEU A 313 12.80 25.53 25.23
CA LEU A 313 13.43 26.37 26.25
C LEU A 313 14.71 27.03 25.73
N ALA A 314 15.57 26.28 25.03
CA ALA A 314 16.79 26.81 24.42
C ALA A 314 16.49 27.90 23.37
N ALA A 315 15.47 27.70 22.53
CA ALA A 315 15.03 28.69 21.54
C ALA A 315 14.50 29.97 22.23
N CYS A 316 13.69 29.83 23.28
CA CYS A 316 13.22 30.95 24.09
C CYS A 316 14.39 31.71 24.75
N SER A 317 15.35 31.00 25.33
CA SER A 317 16.55 31.63 25.92
C SER A 317 17.38 32.39 24.89
N LEU A 318 17.53 31.85 23.68
CA LEU A 318 18.24 32.53 22.59
C LEU A 318 17.51 33.79 22.13
N LEU A 319 16.18 33.73 21.98
CA LEU A 319 15.37 34.90 21.63
C LEU A 319 15.45 36.00 22.70
N VAL A 320 15.41 35.62 23.98
CA VAL A 320 15.61 36.54 25.10
C VAL A 320 17.00 37.16 25.05
N ALA A 321 18.05 36.39 24.79
CA ALA A 321 19.42 36.91 24.67
C ALA A 321 19.59 37.88 23.48
N ILE A 322 18.98 37.58 22.34
CA ILE A 322 18.97 38.46 21.16
C ILE A 322 18.23 39.76 21.48
N TRP A 323 17.06 39.68 22.12
CA TRP A 323 16.28 40.83 22.51
C TRP A 323 17.03 41.72 23.52
N GLN A 324 17.64 41.12 24.55
CA GLN A 324 18.47 41.83 25.52
C GLN A 324 19.67 42.52 24.87
N LYS A 325 20.36 41.85 23.93
CA LYS A 325 21.48 42.44 23.18
C LYS A 325 21.02 43.62 22.30
N GLY A 326 19.83 43.51 21.70
CA GLY A 326 19.19 44.61 20.96
C GLY A 326 18.83 45.80 21.86
N ARG A 327 18.36 45.55 23.09
CA ARG A 327 18.02 46.58 24.09
C ARG A 327 19.27 47.30 24.61
N ASN A 328 20.33 46.57 24.96
CA ASN A 328 21.58 47.16 25.46
C ASN A 328 22.31 48.02 24.40
N LYS A 329 22.19 47.68 23.11
CA LYS A 329 22.70 48.54 22.03
C LYS A 329 21.96 49.88 21.93
N LYS A 330 20.65 49.91 22.21
CA LYS A 330 19.85 51.15 22.19
C LYS A 330 20.13 52.04 23.40
N SER A 331 20.46 51.48 24.57
CA SER A 331 20.80 52.26 25.76
C SER A 331 22.21 52.87 25.73
N LEU A 332 23.11 52.36 24.89
CA LEU A 332 24.47 52.90 24.68
C LEU A 332 24.55 53.98 23.58
N ALA A 333 23.43 54.23 22.88
CA ALA A 333 23.32 55.22 21.82
C ALA A 333 22.59 56.51 22.27
N GLN A 334 22.29 56.62 23.57
CA GLN A 334 21.77 57.81 24.26
C GLN A 334 22.84 58.31 25.23
#